data_AF-A0AAW0KCA5-F1
#
_entry.id   AF-A0AAW0KCA5-F1
#
_cell.length_a   1.000
_cell.length_b   1.000
_cell.length_c   1.000
_cell.angle_alpha   90.00
_cell.angle_beta   90.00
_cell.angle_gamma   90.00
#
_symmetry.space_group_name_H-M   'P 1'
#
loop_
_entity.id
_entity.type
_entity.pdbx_description
1 polymer ?
#
loop_
_entity_poly.entity_id
_entity_poly.type
_entity_poly.pdbx_seq_one_letter_code
_entity_poly.pdbx_strand_id
1 'polypeptide(L)'
;MTSFDRELEKQLKDREFEKQIKEAGNRLLNTPSSIDDLLTLLDKVENLLAYVEQEPSKSMRDALLPSMKALITNKLLRHVEMDVKVSLVSCIIEILRITALDSPYKDEQMKEIFQLIVAAFENMSHVSTRSYKKVVPILDTIAKVKLCLVMLDLNCDALVVEMFQSFIKIIRSNYPPTVLLAKETIMNLVIDECEDISFDLLSSIFASVRKENHNVVEIGGANNY
;
A
#
# COMPACT_ATOMS: atom_id res chain seq x y z
N MET A 1 16.89 34.53 19.99
CA MET A 1 15.84 34.35 18.98
C MET A 1 14.49 34.58 19.64
N THR A 2 13.69 35.51 19.15
CA THR A 2 12.39 35.85 19.77
C THR A 2 11.34 34.77 19.45
N SER A 3 10.20 34.79 20.15
CA SER A 3 9.07 33.89 19.81
C SER A 3 8.52 34.15 18.41
N PHE A 4 8.61 35.40 17.93
CA PHE A 4 8.16 35.80 16.60
C PHE A 4 9.10 35.26 15.51
N ASP A 5 10.42 35.34 15.71
CA ASP A 5 11.40 34.82 14.74
C ASP A 5 11.24 33.31 14.53
N ARG A 6 10.99 32.55 15.61
CA ARG A 6 10.77 31.09 15.54
C ARG A 6 9.51 30.72 14.76
N GLU A 7 8.44 31.49 14.93
CA GLU A 7 7.18 31.27 14.21
C GLU A 7 7.33 31.58 12.71
N LEU A 8 8.03 32.67 12.36
CA LEU A 8 8.32 33.00 10.96
C LEU A 8 9.18 31.94 10.28
N GLU A 9 10.22 31.44 10.96
CA GLU A 9 11.07 30.35 10.45
C GLU A 9 10.26 29.06 10.21
N LYS A 10 9.34 28.71 11.12
CA LYS A 10 8.46 27.56 10.95
C LYS A 10 7.58 27.72 9.70
N GLN A 11 6.91 28.87 9.56
CA GLN A 11 6.06 29.14 8.41
C GLN A 11 6.81 29.13 7.07
N LEU A 12 8.08 29.59 7.05
CA LEU A 12 8.92 29.53 5.85
C LEU A 12 9.27 28.08 5.48
N LYS A 13 9.60 27.25 6.48
CA LYS A 13 9.87 25.83 6.26
C LYS A 13 8.63 25.09 5.74
N ASP A 14 7.46 25.37 6.29
CA ASP A 14 6.21 24.76 5.86
C ASP A 14 5.89 25.13 4.40
N ARG A 15 6.05 26.40 4.01
CA ARG A 15 5.85 26.84 2.61
C ARG A 15 6.84 26.22 1.64
N GLU A 16 8.11 26.09 2.03
CA GLU A 16 9.11 25.46 1.17
C GLU A 16 8.84 23.97 1.01
N PHE A 17 8.38 23.30 2.07
CA PHE A 17 7.96 21.90 2.03
C PHE A 17 6.74 21.68 1.11
N GLU A 18 5.70 22.52 1.23
CA GLU A 18 4.55 22.52 0.31
C GLU A 18 4.99 22.71 -1.16
N LYS A 19 5.93 23.62 -1.42
CA LYS A 19 6.47 23.86 -2.76
C LYS A 19 7.18 22.62 -3.32
N GLN A 20 7.98 21.93 -2.50
CA GLN A 20 8.66 20.71 -2.92
C GLN A 20 7.68 19.58 -3.28
N ILE A 21 6.62 19.39 -2.48
CA ILE A 21 5.55 18.43 -2.79
C ILE A 21 4.89 18.76 -4.12
N LYS A 22 4.49 20.03 -4.29
CA LYS A 22 3.81 20.49 -5.51
C LYS A 22 4.68 20.32 -6.75
N GLU A 23 5.97 20.65 -6.66
CA GLU A 23 6.92 20.48 -7.75
C GLU A 23 7.11 19.01 -8.11
N ALA A 24 7.29 18.13 -7.12
CA ALA A 24 7.45 16.70 -7.35
C ALA A 24 6.20 16.09 -8.02
N GLY A 25 5.00 16.47 -7.57
CA GLY A 25 3.74 16.07 -8.20
C GLY A 25 3.59 16.57 -9.64
N ASN A 26 3.98 17.82 -9.93
CA ASN A 26 3.97 18.35 -11.29
C ASN A 26 4.96 17.63 -12.23
N ARG A 27 6.11 17.19 -11.69
CA ARG A 27 7.04 16.35 -12.44
C ARG A 27 6.48 14.95 -12.70
N LEU A 28 5.70 14.38 -11.77
CA LEU A 28 5.03 13.10 -12.00
C LEU A 28 3.96 13.19 -13.09
N LEU A 29 3.22 14.31 -13.16
CA LEU A 29 2.27 14.58 -14.26
C LEU A 29 2.98 14.57 -15.62
N ASN A 30 4.22 15.10 -15.67
CA ASN A 30 5.10 15.04 -16.82
C ASN A 30 6.04 13.82 -16.73
N THR A 31 5.45 12.63 -16.58
CA THR A 31 6.13 11.40 -16.18
C THR A 31 7.42 11.16 -16.98
N PRO A 32 8.58 11.01 -16.30
CA PRO A 32 9.86 10.69 -16.96
C PRO A 32 9.78 9.47 -17.88
N SER A 33 10.61 9.46 -18.93
CA SER A 33 10.71 8.32 -19.85
C SER A 33 11.63 7.21 -19.33
N SER A 34 12.64 7.57 -18.53
CA SER A 34 13.55 6.63 -17.89
C SER A 34 12.91 6.00 -16.66
N ILE A 35 13.03 4.68 -16.52
CA ILE A 35 12.54 3.93 -15.35
C ILE A 35 13.27 4.37 -14.09
N ASP A 36 14.59 4.56 -14.15
CA ASP A 36 15.39 4.98 -12.99
C ASP A 36 15.02 6.39 -12.50
N ASP A 37 14.79 7.32 -13.44
CA ASP A 37 14.34 8.67 -13.11
C ASP A 37 12.93 8.67 -12.52
N LEU A 38 12.04 7.83 -13.07
CA LEU A 38 10.68 7.66 -12.56
C LEU A 38 10.70 7.09 -11.14
N LEU A 39 11.45 6.02 -10.89
CA LEU A 39 11.58 5.43 -9.55
C LEU A 39 12.19 6.42 -8.56
N THR A 40 13.20 7.19 -8.97
CA THR A 40 13.80 8.23 -8.13
C THR A 40 12.80 9.34 -7.79
N LEU A 41 11.96 9.72 -8.75
CA LEU A 41 10.90 10.70 -8.52
C LEU A 41 9.80 10.15 -7.61
N LEU A 42 9.41 8.88 -7.77
CA LEU A 42 8.44 8.22 -6.90
C LEU A 42 8.97 8.10 -5.47
N ASP A 43 10.24 7.72 -5.28
CA ASP A 43 10.87 7.72 -3.95
C ASP A 43 10.88 9.12 -3.33
N LYS A 44 11.15 10.17 -4.11
CA LYS A 44 11.06 11.55 -3.62
C LYS A 44 9.64 11.89 -3.17
N VAL A 45 8.63 11.52 -3.96
CA VAL A 45 7.22 11.80 -3.64
C VAL A 45 6.79 11.03 -2.40
N GLU A 46 7.05 9.72 -2.32
CA GLU A 46 6.80 8.90 -1.14
C GLU A 46 7.40 9.52 0.12
N ASN A 47 8.70 9.87 0.10
CA ASN A 47 9.37 10.45 1.25
C ASN A 47 8.72 11.76 1.69
N LEU A 48 8.31 12.63 0.76
CA LEU A 48 7.62 13.86 1.09
C LEU A 48 6.23 13.58 1.69
N LEU A 49 5.46 12.65 1.11
CA LEU A 49 4.13 12.29 1.60
C LEU A 49 4.17 11.68 3.00
N ALA A 50 5.19 10.88 3.31
CA ALA A 50 5.35 10.25 4.62
C ALA A 50 5.44 11.26 5.79
N TYR A 51 5.89 12.50 5.54
CA TYR A 51 5.96 13.57 6.53
C TYR A 51 4.69 14.41 6.65
N VAL A 52 3.69 14.20 5.78
CA VAL A 52 2.42 14.94 5.85
C VAL A 52 1.49 14.25 6.84
N GLU A 53 1.04 14.97 7.86
CA GLU A 53 0.08 14.46 8.83
C GLU A 53 -1.34 14.37 8.23
N GLN A 54 -2.23 13.68 8.93
CA GLN A 54 -3.65 13.62 8.56
C GLN A 54 -4.31 15.00 8.72
N GLU A 55 -5.42 15.21 8.00
CA GLU A 55 -6.17 16.47 8.01
C GLU A 55 -5.28 17.72 7.76
N PRO A 56 -4.44 17.73 6.71
CA PRO A 56 -3.49 18.80 6.52
C PRO A 56 -4.18 20.15 6.21
N SER A 57 -3.44 21.24 6.36
CA SER A 57 -3.89 22.58 6.03
C SER A 57 -4.44 22.67 4.60
N LYS A 58 -5.27 23.69 4.31
CA LYS A 58 -5.79 23.91 2.95
C LYS A 58 -4.65 24.08 1.92
N SER A 59 -3.60 24.83 2.27
CA SER A 59 -2.45 25.05 1.38
C SER A 59 -1.69 23.75 1.08
N MET A 60 -1.52 22.89 2.09
CA MET A 60 -0.91 21.58 1.91
C MET A 60 -1.79 20.67 1.05
N ARG A 61 -3.12 20.66 1.25
CA ARG A 61 -4.05 19.94 0.36
C ARG A 61 -3.92 20.40 -1.09
N ASP A 62 -3.84 21.70 -1.33
CA ASP A 62 -3.63 22.26 -2.67
C ASP A 62 -2.26 21.86 -3.27
N ALA A 63 -1.23 21.74 -2.44
CA ALA A 63 0.10 21.27 -2.85
C ALA A 63 0.12 19.78 -3.22
N LEU A 64 -0.73 18.96 -2.60
CA LEU A 64 -0.84 17.51 -2.88
C LEU A 64 -1.57 17.19 -4.19
N LEU A 65 -2.44 18.09 -4.67
CA LEU A 65 -3.30 17.84 -5.84
C LEU A 65 -2.57 17.34 -7.09
N PRO A 66 -1.38 17.87 -7.49
CA PRO A 66 -0.65 17.35 -8.64
C PRO A 66 -0.22 15.90 -8.46
N SER A 67 0.26 15.53 -7.27
CA SER A 67 0.64 14.14 -6.95
C SER A 67 -0.58 13.23 -7.01
N MET A 68 -1.68 13.61 -6.35
CA MET A 68 -2.93 12.82 -6.36
C MET A 68 -3.42 12.55 -7.79
N LYS A 69 -3.40 13.57 -8.65
CA LYS A 69 -3.79 13.43 -10.07
C LYS A 69 -2.83 12.56 -10.86
N ALA A 70 -1.52 12.68 -10.63
CA ALA A 70 -0.52 11.93 -11.36
C ALA A 70 -0.56 10.43 -11.04
N LEU A 71 -0.67 10.08 -9.75
CA LEU A 71 -0.58 8.71 -9.26
C LEU A 71 -1.69 7.80 -9.79
N ILE A 72 -2.83 8.36 -10.18
CA ILE A 72 -3.96 7.61 -10.75
C ILE A 72 -4.00 7.63 -12.29
N THR A 73 -2.94 8.10 -12.95
CA THR A 73 -2.90 8.09 -14.41
C THR A 73 -2.73 6.66 -14.95
N ASN A 74 -3.43 6.34 -16.04
CA ASN A 74 -3.29 5.04 -16.71
C ASN A 74 -1.84 4.68 -17.06
N LYS A 75 -1.01 5.69 -17.38
CA LYS A 75 0.42 5.49 -17.67
C LYS A 75 1.18 4.87 -16.48
N LEU A 76 0.83 5.27 -15.25
CA LEU A 76 1.45 4.75 -14.03
C LEU A 76 0.76 3.48 -13.54
N LEU A 77 -0.59 3.47 -13.46
CA LEU A 77 -1.35 2.31 -12.97
C LEU A 77 -1.11 1.05 -13.79
N ARG A 78 -0.94 1.18 -15.12
CA ARG A 78 -0.73 0.06 -16.04
C ARG A 78 0.74 -0.11 -16.46
N HIS A 79 1.67 0.46 -15.71
CA HIS A 79 3.10 0.34 -16.01
C HIS A 79 3.54 -1.13 -16.01
N VAL A 80 4.46 -1.51 -16.89
CA VAL A 80 4.87 -2.93 -17.03
C VAL A 80 5.80 -3.38 -15.90
N GLU A 81 6.69 -2.50 -15.47
CA GLU A 81 7.68 -2.80 -14.42
C GLU A 81 7.06 -2.89 -13.03
N MET A 82 7.29 -4.01 -12.34
CA MET A 82 6.74 -4.25 -11.00
C MET A 82 7.33 -3.29 -9.95
N ASP A 83 8.60 -2.93 -10.05
CA ASP A 83 9.24 -1.97 -9.14
C ASP A 83 8.58 -0.59 -9.19
N VAL A 84 8.10 -0.19 -10.37
CA VAL A 84 7.32 1.05 -10.54
C VAL A 84 5.96 0.89 -9.89
N LYS A 85 5.27 -0.24 -10.08
CA LYS A 85 3.98 -0.52 -9.43
C LYS A 85 4.08 -0.48 -7.91
N VAL A 86 5.09 -1.11 -7.31
CA VAL A 86 5.28 -1.12 -5.84
C VAL A 86 5.58 0.29 -5.32
N SER A 87 6.44 1.05 -6.01
CA SER A 87 6.72 2.44 -5.66
C SER A 87 5.48 3.34 -5.78
N LEU A 88 4.66 3.09 -6.79
CA LEU A 88 3.39 3.77 -7.01
C LEU A 88 2.38 3.47 -5.90
N VAL A 89 2.23 2.19 -5.53
CA VAL A 89 1.40 1.75 -4.40
C VAL A 89 1.83 2.46 -3.12
N SER A 90 3.14 2.49 -2.83
CA SER A 90 3.65 3.17 -1.64
C SER A 90 3.20 4.64 -1.56
N CYS A 91 3.32 5.38 -2.67
CA CYS A 91 2.85 6.77 -2.75
C CYS A 91 1.33 6.89 -2.56
N ILE A 92 0.54 6.01 -3.18
CA ILE A 92 -0.93 6.03 -3.09
C ILE A 92 -1.38 5.74 -1.66
N ILE A 93 -0.77 4.75 -1.00
CA ILE A 93 -1.07 4.40 0.39
C ILE A 93 -0.81 5.59 1.33
N GLU A 94 0.26 6.35 1.10
CA GLU A 94 0.49 7.59 1.87
C GLU A 94 -0.57 8.67 1.60
N ILE A 95 -1.03 8.83 0.35
CA ILE A 95 -2.17 9.73 0.07
C ILE A 95 -3.41 9.29 0.84
N LEU A 96 -3.76 7.99 0.79
CA LEU A 96 -4.92 7.44 1.49
C LEU A 96 -4.83 7.63 3.00
N ARG A 97 -3.61 7.50 3.57
CA ARG A 97 -3.33 7.81 4.97
C ARG A 97 -3.59 9.28 5.27
N ILE A 98 -3.00 10.20 4.50
CA ILE A 98 -3.12 11.66 4.70
C ILE A 98 -4.58 12.10 4.65
N THR A 99 -5.35 11.56 3.70
CA THR A 99 -6.75 11.93 3.53
C THR A 99 -7.70 11.12 4.41
N ALA A 100 -7.19 10.27 5.32
CA ALA A 100 -7.96 9.45 6.24
C ALA A 100 -9.12 8.68 5.58
N LEU A 101 -8.93 8.25 4.33
CA LEU A 101 -9.97 7.61 3.51
C LEU A 101 -11.26 8.44 3.28
N ASP A 102 -11.21 9.78 3.42
CA ASP A 102 -12.28 10.71 3.01
C ASP A 102 -12.43 10.82 1.48
N SER A 103 -12.35 9.68 0.78
CA SER A 103 -12.51 9.50 -0.66
C SER A 103 -11.70 10.53 -1.49
N PRO A 104 -10.35 10.44 -1.49
CA PRO A 104 -9.54 11.27 -2.38
C PRO A 104 -9.81 10.97 -3.87
N TYR A 105 -10.40 9.80 -4.15
CA TYR A 105 -10.67 9.28 -5.48
C TYR A 105 -12.07 8.67 -5.55
N LYS A 106 -12.66 8.68 -6.73
CA LYS A 106 -13.98 8.06 -6.97
C LYS A 106 -13.88 6.54 -6.87
N ASP A 107 -15.00 5.89 -6.58
CA ASP A 107 -15.10 4.42 -6.40
C ASP A 107 -14.44 3.62 -7.53
N GLU A 108 -14.69 3.98 -8.79
CA GLU A 108 -14.07 3.30 -9.94
C GLU A 108 -12.54 3.45 -9.97
N GLN A 109 -12.01 4.59 -9.52
CA GLN A 109 -10.57 4.80 -9.40
C GLN A 109 -10.01 4.02 -8.20
N MET A 110 -10.76 3.94 -7.10
CA MET A 110 -10.39 3.12 -5.94
C MET A 110 -10.33 1.63 -6.30
N LYS A 111 -11.25 1.12 -7.12
CA LYS A 111 -11.20 -0.26 -7.63
C LYS A 111 -9.93 -0.54 -8.44
N GLU A 112 -9.53 0.38 -9.33
CA GLU A 112 -8.26 0.26 -10.07
C GLU A 112 -7.04 0.29 -9.13
N ILE A 113 -7.09 1.14 -8.09
CA ILE A 113 -6.04 1.20 -7.05
C ILE A 113 -5.96 -0.13 -6.28
N PHE A 114 -7.09 -0.73 -5.92
CA PHE A 114 -7.12 -2.02 -5.24
C PHE A 114 -6.57 -3.15 -6.10
N GLN A 115 -6.89 -3.18 -7.39
CA GLN A 115 -6.28 -4.11 -8.34
C GLN A 115 -4.75 -3.97 -8.35
N LEU A 116 -4.25 -2.73 -8.36
CA LEU A 116 -2.80 -2.48 -8.32
C LEU A 116 -2.17 -2.95 -7.00
N ILE A 117 -2.81 -2.69 -5.86
CA ILE A 117 -2.34 -3.11 -4.53
C ILE A 117 -2.26 -4.64 -4.43
N VAL A 118 -3.33 -5.34 -4.82
CA VAL A 118 -3.37 -6.81 -4.79
C VAL A 118 -2.33 -7.40 -5.74
N ALA A 119 -2.21 -6.89 -6.97
CA ALA A 119 -1.19 -7.33 -7.91
C ALA A 119 0.23 -7.10 -7.38
N ALA A 120 0.47 -5.99 -6.68
CA ALA A 120 1.76 -5.73 -6.03
C ALA A 120 2.05 -6.77 -4.93
N PHE A 121 1.05 -7.15 -4.12
CA PHE A 121 1.17 -8.18 -3.08
C PHE A 121 1.55 -9.55 -3.63
N GLU A 122 0.88 -9.99 -4.69
CA GLU A 122 1.17 -11.29 -5.34
C GLU A 122 2.61 -11.40 -5.84
N ASN A 123 3.21 -10.27 -6.20
CA ASN A 123 4.55 -10.24 -6.82
C ASN A 123 5.66 -9.81 -5.85
N MET A 124 5.38 -9.66 -4.55
CA MET A 124 6.36 -9.15 -3.57
C MET A 124 7.61 -10.02 -3.38
N SER A 125 7.56 -11.31 -3.75
CA SER A 125 8.74 -12.19 -3.75
C SER A 125 9.68 -11.96 -4.94
N HIS A 126 9.24 -11.22 -5.96
CA HIS A 126 9.95 -11.06 -7.24
C HIS A 126 10.46 -9.64 -7.49
N VAL A 127 10.27 -8.72 -6.54
CA VAL A 127 10.67 -7.32 -6.66
C VAL A 127 12.12 -7.10 -6.24
N SER A 128 12.73 -6.01 -6.70
CA SER A 128 14.11 -5.68 -6.32
C SER A 128 14.22 -5.37 -4.82
N THR A 129 15.45 -5.41 -4.29
CA THR A 129 15.73 -5.03 -2.89
C THR A 129 15.27 -3.62 -2.55
N ARG A 130 15.25 -2.71 -3.53
CA ARG A 130 14.74 -1.33 -3.37
C ARG A 130 13.25 -1.34 -3.05
N SER A 131 12.46 -2.03 -3.87
CA SER A 131 11.01 -2.15 -3.73
C SER A 131 10.61 -2.99 -2.52
N TYR A 132 11.39 -4.03 -2.21
CA TYR A 132 11.13 -4.89 -1.05
C TYR A 132 11.11 -4.12 0.27
N LYS A 133 11.94 -3.07 0.41
CA LYS A 133 11.94 -2.20 1.61
C LYS A 133 10.62 -1.47 1.84
N LYS A 134 9.79 -1.30 0.80
CA LYS A 134 8.48 -0.64 0.86
C LYS A 134 7.36 -1.58 1.30
N VAL A 135 7.56 -2.90 1.21
CA VAL A 135 6.55 -3.91 1.54
C VAL A 135 6.04 -3.77 2.97
N VAL A 136 6.96 -3.62 3.94
CA VAL A 136 6.57 -3.53 5.36
C VAL A 136 5.81 -2.23 5.64
N PRO A 137 6.31 -1.03 5.25
CA PRO A 137 5.54 0.20 5.38
C PRO A 137 4.16 0.16 4.71
N ILE A 138 4.06 -0.41 3.50
CA ILE A 138 2.78 -0.54 2.78
C ILE A 138 1.77 -1.34 3.60
N LEU A 139 2.15 -2.55 4.05
CA LEU A 139 1.27 -3.41 4.82
C LEU A 139 0.89 -2.80 6.17
N ASP A 140 1.85 -2.17 6.86
CA ASP A 140 1.63 -1.49 8.13
C ASP A 140 0.64 -0.32 7.99
N THR A 141 0.80 0.52 6.97
CA THR A 141 -0.13 1.62 6.72
C THR A 141 -1.52 1.09 6.34
N ILE A 142 -1.62 0.07 5.47
CA ILE A 142 -2.91 -0.54 5.09
C ILE A 142 -3.66 -1.08 6.31
N ALA A 143 -2.97 -1.76 7.21
CA ALA A 143 -3.54 -2.27 8.45
C ALA A 143 -4.03 -1.11 9.34
N LYS A 144 -3.21 -0.07 9.52
CA LYS A 144 -3.53 1.11 10.35
C LYS A 144 -4.72 1.90 9.83
N VAL A 145 -4.78 2.15 8.52
CA VAL A 145 -5.91 2.87 7.90
C VAL A 145 -7.11 1.96 7.64
N LYS A 146 -7.00 0.66 7.94
CA LYS A 146 -8.04 -0.34 7.68
C LYS A 146 -8.55 -0.33 6.22
N LEU A 147 -7.63 -0.16 5.27
CA LEU A 147 -8.00 0.04 3.86
C LEU A 147 -8.81 -1.12 3.26
N CYS A 148 -8.66 -2.33 3.79
CA CYS A 148 -9.44 -3.50 3.40
C CYS A 148 -10.95 -3.34 3.64
N LEU A 149 -11.39 -2.51 4.59
CA LEU A 149 -12.81 -2.26 4.82
C LEU A 149 -13.43 -1.46 3.67
N VAL A 150 -12.67 -0.53 3.07
CA VAL A 150 -13.11 0.18 1.86
C VAL A 150 -13.24 -0.77 0.67
N MET A 151 -12.45 -1.85 0.62
CA MET A 151 -12.66 -2.89 -0.40
C MET A 151 -14.01 -3.60 -0.23
N LEU A 152 -14.42 -3.87 1.01
CA LEU A 152 -15.73 -4.45 1.32
C LEU A 152 -16.86 -3.48 0.99
N ASP A 153 -16.73 -2.22 1.41
CA ASP A 153 -17.72 -1.16 1.14
C ASP A 153 -17.96 -0.93 -0.36
N LEU A 154 -16.93 -1.14 -1.19
CA LEU A 154 -17.02 -1.02 -2.65
C LEU A 154 -17.35 -2.34 -3.37
N ASN A 155 -17.74 -3.38 -2.63
CA ASN A 155 -18.08 -4.72 -3.14
C ASN A 155 -16.95 -5.34 -4.00
N CYS A 156 -15.70 -5.17 -3.57
CA CYS A 156 -14.53 -5.73 -4.24
C CYS A 156 -14.21 -7.18 -3.80
N ASP A 157 -15.24 -8.02 -3.64
CA ASP A 157 -15.14 -9.33 -2.98
C ASP A 157 -14.10 -10.25 -3.64
N ALA A 158 -14.02 -10.24 -4.98
CA ALA A 158 -13.03 -11.01 -5.72
C ALA A 158 -11.59 -10.59 -5.37
N LEU A 159 -11.32 -9.29 -5.26
CA LEU A 159 -10.01 -8.77 -4.88
C LEU A 159 -9.67 -9.09 -3.43
N VAL A 160 -10.67 -9.09 -2.54
CA VAL A 160 -10.49 -9.51 -1.14
C VAL A 160 -10.06 -10.98 -1.09
N VAL A 161 -10.73 -11.87 -1.86
CA VAL A 161 -10.36 -13.29 -1.95
C VAL A 161 -8.94 -13.45 -2.52
N GLU A 162 -8.60 -12.74 -3.59
CA GLU A 162 -7.25 -12.76 -4.19
C GLU A 162 -6.17 -12.32 -3.17
N MET A 163 -6.41 -11.21 -2.46
CA MET A 163 -5.52 -10.72 -1.41
C MET A 163 -5.29 -11.77 -0.32
N PHE A 164 -6.35 -12.42 0.16
CA PHE A 164 -6.25 -13.48 1.17
C PHE A 164 -5.45 -14.67 0.68
N GLN A 165 -5.74 -15.15 -0.53
CA GLN A 165 -5.02 -16.26 -1.12
C GLN A 165 -3.54 -15.94 -1.30
N SER A 166 -3.23 -14.70 -1.71
CA SER A 166 -1.87 -14.19 -1.80
C SER A 166 -1.17 -14.23 -0.44
N PHE A 167 -1.78 -13.67 0.61
CA PHE A 167 -1.21 -13.70 1.95
C PHE A 167 -0.98 -15.12 2.45
N ILE A 168 -1.96 -16.03 2.30
CA ILE A 168 -1.87 -17.44 2.71
C ILE A 168 -0.77 -18.21 1.96
N LYS A 169 -0.68 -18.06 0.63
CA LYS A 169 0.36 -18.72 -0.18
C LYS A 169 1.76 -18.31 0.27
N ILE A 170 1.90 -17.02 0.62
CA ILE A 170 3.16 -16.33 0.85
C ILE A 170 3.64 -16.43 2.32
N ILE A 171 2.76 -16.75 3.28
CA ILE A 171 3.13 -17.04 4.71
C ILE A 171 4.24 -18.11 4.82
N ARG A 172 4.46 -18.92 3.78
CA ARG A 172 5.50 -19.96 3.71
C ARG A 172 6.93 -19.47 3.43
N SER A 173 7.17 -18.17 3.32
CA SER A 173 8.53 -17.63 3.12
C SER A 173 9.00 -16.87 4.37
N ASN A 174 10.32 -16.86 4.61
CA ASN A 174 10.99 -16.25 5.77
C ASN A 174 10.85 -14.72 5.80
N TYR A 175 9.62 -14.22 5.91
CA TYR A 175 9.37 -12.81 6.12
C TYR A 175 9.73 -12.39 7.55
N PRO A 176 10.09 -11.12 7.74
CA PRO A 176 10.15 -10.54 9.08
C PRO A 176 8.81 -10.76 9.81
N PRO A 177 8.82 -11.06 11.13
CA PRO A 177 7.60 -11.26 11.91
C PRO A 177 6.58 -10.11 11.78
N THR A 178 7.06 -8.88 11.59
CA THR A 178 6.21 -7.69 11.39
C THR A 178 5.34 -7.78 10.14
N VAL A 179 5.83 -8.41 9.06
CA VAL A 179 5.05 -8.62 7.83
C VAL A 179 3.96 -9.66 8.04
N LEU A 180 4.27 -10.72 8.79
CA LEU A 180 3.29 -11.75 9.12
C LEU A 180 2.15 -11.17 9.98
N LEU A 181 2.50 -10.40 11.02
CA LEU A 181 1.54 -9.71 11.89
C LEU A 181 0.66 -8.71 11.12
N ALA A 182 1.23 -7.95 10.19
CA ALA A 182 0.44 -7.02 9.37
C ALA A 182 -0.55 -7.76 8.46
N LYS A 183 -0.12 -8.86 7.83
CA LYS A 183 -1.01 -9.70 7.01
C LYS A 183 -2.13 -10.32 7.84
N GLU A 184 -1.79 -10.88 9.01
CA GLU A 184 -2.76 -11.43 9.96
C GLU A 184 -3.77 -10.37 10.41
N THR A 185 -3.30 -9.17 10.76
CA THR A 185 -4.17 -8.06 11.16
C THR A 185 -5.18 -7.69 10.06
N ILE A 186 -4.71 -7.59 8.80
CA ILE A 186 -5.58 -7.29 7.66
C ILE A 186 -6.60 -8.41 7.43
N MET A 187 -6.18 -9.68 7.51
CA MET A 187 -7.07 -10.82 7.33
C MET A 187 -8.13 -10.89 8.44
N ASN A 188 -7.75 -10.66 9.70
CA ASN A 188 -8.69 -10.64 10.82
C ASN A 188 -9.72 -9.52 10.66
N LEU A 189 -9.29 -8.30 10.29
CA LEU A 189 -10.19 -7.17 10.04
C LEU A 189 -11.27 -7.51 9.00
N VAL A 190 -10.88 -8.17 7.90
CA VAL A 190 -11.86 -8.57 6.88
C VAL A 190 -12.81 -9.65 7.40
N ILE A 191 -12.31 -10.65 8.15
CA ILE A 191 -13.17 -11.70 8.70
C ILE A 191 -14.19 -11.12 9.68
N ASP A 192 -13.75 -10.19 10.53
CA ASP A 192 -14.56 -9.59 11.59
C ASP A 192 -15.65 -8.65 11.04
N GLU A 193 -15.37 -7.95 9.94
CA GLU A 193 -16.27 -6.92 9.37
C GLU A 193 -17.05 -7.40 8.13
N CYS A 194 -16.76 -8.59 7.60
CA CYS A 194 -17.55 -9.18 6.51
C CYS A 194 -18.94 -9.58 7.02
N GLU A 195 -20.00 -9.08 6.37
CA GLU A 195 -21.38 -9.52 6.63
C GLU A 195 -21.58 -11.00 6.26
N ASP A 196 -21.11 -11.38 5.06
CA ASP A 196 -21.17 -12.74 4.54
C ASP A 196 -19.79 -13.18 4.04
N ILE A 197 -19.16 -14.11 4.76
CA ILE A 197 -17.88 -14.68 4.37
C ILE A 197 -18.09 -15.59 3.15
N SER A 198 -17.49 -15.23 2.01
CA SER A 198 -17.62 -16.02 0.79
C SER A 198 -17.07 -17.45 0.96
N PHE A 199 -17.70 -18.41 0.28
CA PHE A 199 -17.25 -19.80 0.31
C PHE A 199 -15.80 -19.96 -0.20
N ASP A 200 -15.38 -19.13 -1.15
CA ASP A 200 -14.02 -19.12 -1.69
C ASP A 200 -12.99 -18.68 -0.63
N LEU A 201 -13.35 -17.73 0.22
CA LEU A 201 -12.52 -17.27 1.34
C LEU A 201 -12.34 -18.39 2.38
N LEU A 202 -13.46 -19.01 2.79
CA LEU A 202 -13.45 -20.17 3.71
C LEU A 202 -12.64 -21.33 3.13
N SER A 203 -12.86 -21.65 1.85
CA SER A 203 -12.13 -22.72 1.16
C SER A 203 -10.63 -22.48 1.12
N SER A 204 -10.21 -21.22 0.95
CA SER A 204 -8.80 -20.82 0.96
C SER A 204 -8.15 -21.05 2.32
N ILE A 205 -8.87 -20.77 3.41
CA ILE A 205 -8.42 -21.02 4.80
C ILE A 205 -8.38 -22.54 5.07
N PHE A 206 -9.45 -23.28 4.75
CA PHE A 206 -9.46 -24.74 4.98
C PHE A 206 -8.36 -25.47 4.20
N ALA A 207 -8.10 -25.05 2.96
CA ALA A 207 -7.02 -25.60 2.15
C ALA A 207 -5.63 -25.36 2.77
N SER A 208 -5.41 -24.22 3.42
CA SER A 208 -4.14 -23.91 4.07
C SER A 208 -3.89 -24.79 5.28
N VAL A 209 -4.89 -24.95 6.16
CA VAL A 209 -4.84 -25.80 7.35
C VAL A 209 -4.66 -27.27 6.99
N ARG A 210 -5.39 -27.76 5.98
CA ARG A 210 -5.27 -29.17 5.54
C ARG A 210 -3.85 -29.49 5.06
N LYS A 211 -3.22 -28.56 4.33
CA LYS A 211 -1.85 -28.73 3.82
C LYS A 211 -0.81 -28.78 4.96
N GLU A 212 -0.99 -28.00 6.02
CA GLU A 212 -0.11 -28.08 7.20
C GLU A 212 -0.24 -29.42 7.93
N ASN A 213 -1.46 -29.93 8.08
CA ASN A 213 -1.68 -31.24 8.69
C ASN A 213 -1.00 -32.40 7.93
N HIS A 214 -0.86 -32.30 6.59
CA HIS A 214 -0.16 -33.31 5.80
C HIS A 214 1.37 -33.22 5.99
N ASN A 215 1.92 -32.00 6.08
CA ASN A 215 3.35 -31.79 6.34
C ASN A 215 3.77 -32.26 7.74
N VAL A 216 2.91 -32.11 8.76
CA VAL A 216 3.18 -32.59 10.13
C VAL A 216 3.23 -34.13 10.18
N VAL A 217 2.40 -34.82 9.40
CA VAL A 217 2.38 -36.29 9.33
C VAL A 217 3.63 -36.85 8.65
N GLU A 218 4.16 -36.19 7.62
CA GLU A 218 5.38 -36.64 6.93
C GLU A 218 6.66 -36.51 7.77
N ILE A 219 6.74 -35.52 8.67
CA ILE A 219 7.90 -35.34 9.57
C ILE A 219 7.86 -36.34 10.75
N GLY A 220 6.67 -36.85 11.10
CA GLY A 220 6.49 -37.87 12.15
C GLY A 220 6.72 -39.31 11.69
N GLY A 221 6.87 -39.57 10.38
CA GLY A 221 7.02 -40.91 9.80
C GLY A 221 8.46 -41.42 9.67
N ALA A 222 9.47 -40.57 9.88
CA ALA A 222 10.88 -40.92 9.71
C ALA A 222 11.58 -41.16 11.06
N ASN A 223 11.08 -42.11 11.85
CA ASN A 223 11.81 -42.73 12.96
C ASN A 223 11.12 -44.05 13.32
N ASN A 224 11.36 -45.08 12.51
CA ASN A 224 11.22 -46.48 12.87
C ASN A 224 11.89 -47.31 11.78
N TYR A 225 13.20 -47.54 11.91
CA TYR A 225 13.90 -48.80 11.63
C TYR A 225 15.30 -48.73 12.27
#